data_AF-A0A961VHP0-F1
#
_entry.id   AF-A0A961VHP0-F1
#
_cell.length_a   1.000
_cell.length_b   1.000
_cell.length_c   1.000
_cell.angle_alpha   90.00
_cell.angle_beta   90.00
_cell.angle_gamma   90.00
#
_symmetry.space_group_name_H-M   'P 1'
#
loop_
_entity.id
_entity.type
_entity.pdbx_description
1 polymer ?
#
loop_
_entity_poly.entity_id
_entity_poly.type
_entity_poly.pdbx_seq_one_letter_code
_entity_poly.pdbx_strand_id
1 'polypeptide(L)'
;MDWIYAVTLIGTILVLVAAFSSLLAFRFGTPLLLLFLGIGLVAGVDGVGLDFDNAGVAYFIGSLALAVILFDSGFGTPIQSFRHAAFPALTLATVGVVITALVFGLAARLLLGLGWMESILLGAIVGSTDAAAVFFLLRVGGINIRDKVRSTLEIESGSNDPMAIFLTIALVEIIAAGTALDELSWEVLLRFVLQMGLGLIAGYLGGLLIVGLVNRLNMERGLTPIFVIALSLLVFSVTGVVGGSGFLAVYVAGLHAGNRNMRSAPT
;
A
#
# COMPACT_ATOMS: atom_id res chain seq x y z
N MET A 1 -19.60 28.57 -8.79
CA MET A 1 -20.67 27.77 -8.16
C MET A 1 -20.91 26.50 -8.97
N ASP A 2 -21.05 26.56 -10.30
CA ASP A 2 -21.40 25.36 -11.11
C ASP A 2 -20.34 24.25 -11.14
N TRP A 3 -19.06 24.60 -10.99
CA TRP A 3 -17.97 23.61 -10.95
C TRP A 3 -18.08 22.65 -9.74
N ILE A 4 -18.69 23.09 -8.62
CA ILE A 4 -18.86 22.22 -7.46
C ILE A 4 -19.81 21.07 -7.78
N TYR A 5 -20.91 21.35 -8.50
CA TYR A 5 -21.88 20.34 -8.89
C TYR A 5 -21.30 19.40 -9.94
N ALA A 6 -20.53 19.92 -10.90
CA ALA A 6 -19.86 19.08 -11.89
C ALA A 6 -18.83 18.14 -11.24
N VAL A 7 -17.97 18.65 -10.36
CA VAL A 7 -16.98 17.83 -9.65
C VAL A 7 -17.65 16.82 -8.72
N THR A 8 -18.70 17.23 -8.01
CA THR A 8 -19.45 16.32 -7.12
C THR A 8 -20.16 15.24 -7.94
N LEU A 9 -20.74 15.57 -9.09
CA LEU A 9 -21.40 14.62 -9.98
C LEU A 9 -20.40 13.60 -10.51
N ILE A 10 -19.25 14.04 -11.03
CA ILE A 10 -18.19 13.14 -11.53
C ILE A 10 -17.68 12.25 -10.40
N GLY A 11 -17.35 12.82 -9.23
CA GLY A 11 -16.88 12.06 -8.08
C GLY A 11 -17.91 11.03 -7.60
N THR A 12 -19.19 11.41 -7.54
CA THR A 12 -20.27 10.51 -7.13
C THR A 12 -20.50 9.41 -8.16
N ILE A 13 -20.46 9.72 -9.46
CA ILE A 13 -20.55 8.71 -10.52
C ILE A 13 -19.39 7.73 -10.41
N LEU A 14 -18.16 8.20 -10.21
CA LEU A 14 -17.00 7.32 -10.02
C LEU A 14 -17.16 6.41 -8.80
N VAL A 15 -17.61 6.95 -7.66
CA VAL A 15 -17.88 6.16 -6.44
C VAL A 15 -19.00 5.15 -6.67
N LEU A 16 -20.07 5.52 -7.35
CA LEU A 16 -21.16 4.61 -7.69
C LEU A 16 -20.69 3.52 -8.63
N VAL A 17 -19.94 3.86 -9.68
CA VAL A 17 -19.34 2.88 -10.59
C VAL A 17 -18.40 1.95 -9.83
N ALA A 18 -17.58 2.46 -8.91
CA ALA A 18 -16.74 1.64 -8.03
C ALA A 18 -17.56 0.67 -7.17
N ALA A 19 -18.62 1.15 -6.54
CA ALA A 19 -19.50 0.34 -5.70
C ALA A 19 -20.27 -0.72 -6.51
N PHE A 20 -20.85 -0.35 -7.65
CA PHE A 20 -21.57 -1.27 -8.53
C PHE A 20 -20.62 -2.24 -9.25
N SER A 21 -19.39 -1.82 -9.55
CA SER A 21 -18.33 -2.68 -10.08
C SER A 21 -18.05 -3.85 -9.15
N SER A 22 -18.03 -3.62 -7.83
CA SER A 22 -17.85 -4.71 -6.88
C SER A 22 -18.93 -5.80 -7.06
N LEU A 23 -20.19 -5.41 -7.32
CA LEU A 23 -21.30 -6.32 -7.59
C LEU A 23 -21.18 -7.01 -8.96
N LEU A 24 -20.67 -6.31 -9.96
CA LEU A 24 -20.46 -6.83 -11.31
C LEU A 24 -19.27 -7.81 -11.38
N ALA A 25 -18.19 -7.51 -10.66
CA ALA A 25 -17.00 -8.34 -10.54
C ALA A 25 -17.34 -9.72 -9.97
N PHE A 26 -18.27 -9.80 -9.00
CA PHE A 26 -18.78 -11.08 -8.49
C PHE A 26 -19.51 -11.91 -9.55
N ARG A 27 -20.08 -11.29 -10.59
CA ARG A 27 -20.85 -11.98 -11.64
C ARG A 27 -20.01 -12.37 -12.85
N PHE A 28 -19.05 -11.53 -13.24
CA PHE A 28 -18.22 -11.76 -14.44
C PHE A 28 -16.81 -12.26 -14.14
N GLY A 29 -16.41 -12.36 -12.86
CA GLY A 29 -15.06 -12.79 -12.46
C GLY A 29 -13.95 -11.86 -12.94
N THR A 30 -14.28 -10.66 -13.42
CA THR A 30 -13.31 -9.68 -13.91
C THR A 30 -12.64 -9.00 -12.72
N PRO A 31 -11.30 -8.90 -12.70
CA PRO A 31 -10.59 -8.18 -11.65
C PRO A 31 -11.08 -6.72 -11.55
N LEU A 32 -11.50 -6.31 -10.36
CA LEU A 32 -11.96 -4.95 -10.07
C LEU A 32 -10.97 -3.87 -10.55
N LEU A 33 -9.67 -4.18 -10.43
CA LEU A 33 -8.56 -3.34 -10.88
C LEU A 33 -8.60 -3.04 -12.38
N LEU A 34 -8.97 -4.01 -13.23
CA LEU A 34 -9.08 -3.79 -14.68
C LEU A 34 -10.24 -2.85 -15.02
N LEU A 35 -11.32 -2.87 -14.24
CA LEU A 35 -12.40 -1.91 -14.44
C LEU A 35 -11.93 -0.49 -14.11
N PHE A 36 -11.24 -0.28 -12.98
CA PHE A 36 -10.71 1.03 -12.63
C PHE A 36 -9.69 1.55 -13.65
N LEU A 37 -8.83 0.66 -14.16
CA LEU A 37 -7.93 0.99 -15.26
C LEU A 37 -8.72 1.41 -16.51
N GLY A 38 -9.76 0.67 -16.88
CA GLY A 38 -10.62 0.99 -18.01
C GLY A 38 -11.34 2.33 -17.87
N ILE A 39 -11.86 2.63 -16.67
CA ILE A 39 -12.48 3.92 -16.35
C ILE A 39 -11.45 5.04 -16.51
N GLY A 40 -10.22 4.85 -16.00
CA GLY A 40 -9.13 5.80 -16.16
C GLY A 40 -8.76 6.04 -17.62
N LEU A 41 -8.66 4.98 -18.43
CA LEU A 41 -8.36 5.07 -19.87
C LEU A 41 -9.46 5.80 -20.64
N VAL A 42 -10.74 5.50 -20.35
CA VAL A 42 -11.89 6.19 -20.95
C VAL A 42 -11.95 7.65 -20.49
N ALA A 43 -11.58 7.94 -19.25
CA ALA A 43 -11.58 9.31 -18.75
C ALA A 43 -10.43 10.14 -19.35
N GLY A 44 -9.27 9.50 -19.59
CA GLY A 44 -8.04 10.13 -20.07
C GLY A 44 -8.08 10.65 -21.51
N VAL A 45 -6.91 11.00 -22.02
CA VAL A 45 -6.72 11.61 -23.35
C VAL A 45 -7.31 10.78 -24.50
N ASP A 46 -7.28 9.46 -24.39
CA ASP A 46 -7.78 8.54 -25.42
C ASP A 46 -9.32 8.36 -25.41
N GLY A 47 -10.03 8.93 -24.43
CA GLY A 47 -11.48 8.83 -24.32
C GLY A 47 -12.17 10.20 -24.23
N VAL A 48 -12.46 10.65 -23.00
CA VAL A 48 -13.18 11.92 -22.74
C VAL A 48 -12.24 13.14 -22.85
N GLY A 49 -10.92 12.91 -22.87
CA GLY A 49 -9.92 13.96 -23.11
C GLY A 49 -9.39 14.62 -21.84
N LEU A 50 -9.48 13.97 -20.67
CA LEU A 50 -8.83 14.49 -19.46
C LEU A 50 -7.32 14.31 -19.56
N ASP A 51 -6.62 15.41 -19.78
CA ASP A 51 -5.17 15.47 -19.75
C ASP A 51 -4.69 15.70 -18.31
N PHE A 52 -4.38 14.60 -17.62
CA PHE A 52 -3.85 14.62 -16.26
C PHE A 52 -2.34 14.35 -16.28
N ASP A 53 -1.54 15.41 -16.15
CA ASP A 53 -0.08 15.33 -16.05
C ASP A 53 0.40 15.98 -14.74
N ASN A 54 0.09 15.33 -13.61
CA ASN A 54 0.58 15.78 -12.31
C ASN A 54 0.95 14.60 -11.40
N ALA A 55 2.21 14.17 -11.52
CA ALA A 55 2.77 13.10 -10.71
C ALA A 55 2.75 13.42 -9.20
N GLY A 56 2.90 14.70 -8.81
CA GLY A 56 2.88 15.11 -7.40
C GLY A 56 1.52 14.91 -6.75
N VAL A 57 0.44 15.29 -7.44
CA VAL A 57 -0.95 15.07 -6.98
C VAL A 57 -1.26 13.57 -6.95
N ALA A 58 -0.85 12.81 -7.97
CA ALA A 58 -1.03 11.36 -8.00
C ALA A 58 -0.31 10.69 -6.83
N TYR A 59 0.93 11.06 -6.57
CA TYR A 59 1.72 10.57 -5.43
C TYR A 59 1.07 10.93 -4.10
N PHE A 60 0.59 12.17 -3.95
CA PHE A 60 -0.06 12.62 -2.71
C PHE A 60 -1.34 11.84 -2.42
N ILE A 61 -2.25 11.74 -3.40
CA ILE A 61 -3.51 11.02 -3.26
C ILE A 61 -3.25 9.52 -3.05
N GLY A 62 -2.35 8.94 -3.86
CA GLY A 62 -1.96 7.54 -3.77
C GLY A 62 -1.34 7.20 -2.42
N SER A 63 -0.48 8.06 -1.87
CA SER A 63 0.15 7.87 -0.57
C SER A 63 -0.86 7.89 0.57
N LEU A 64 -1.82 8.81 0.54
CA LEU A 64 -2.89 8.86 1.54
C LEU A 64 -3.81 7.63 1.46
N ALA A 65 -4.22 7.26 0.24
CA ALA A 65 -5.05 6.08 0.01
C ALA A 65 -4.32 4.82 0.49
N LEU A 66 -3.05 4.66 0.13
CA LEU A 66 -2.24 3.52 0.52
C LEU A 66 -2.00 3.47 2.03
N ALA A 67 -1.77 4.61 2.70
CA ALA A 67 -1.67 4.64 4.16
C ALA A 67 -2.94 4.07 4.81
N VAL A 68 -4.13 4.45 4.32
CA VAL A 68 -5.40 3.90 4.82
C VAL A 68 -5.53 2.41 4.50
N ILE A 69 -5.19 1.98 3.27
CA ILE A 69 -5.25 0.57 2.85
C ILE A 69 -4.31 -0.32 3.68
N LEU A 70 -3.09 0.15 3.95
CA LEU A 70 -2.12 -0.59 4.77
C LEU A 70 -2.53 -0.62 6.24
N PHE A 71 -3.14 0.45 6.75
CA PHE A 71 -3.71 0.43 8.10
C PHE A 71 -4.80 -0.63 8.22
N ASP A 72 -5.75 -0.63 7.28
CA ASP A 72 -6.87 -1.57 7.25
C ASP A 72 -6.39 -3.02 7.10
N SER A 73 -5.42 -3.24 6.20
CA SER A 73 -4.73 -4.54 6.03
C SER A 73 -4.09 -5.02 7.34
N GLY A 74 -3.34 -4.14 8.02
CA GLY A 74 -2.76 -4.45 9.32
C GLY A 74 -3.84 -4.77 10.36
N PHE A 75 -4.89 -3.93 10.43
CA PHE A 75 -6.00 -4.06 11.36
C PHE A 75 -6.75 -5.39 11.22
N GLY A 76 -6.98 -5.85 9.98
CA GLY A 76 -7.63 -7.12 9.70
C GLY A 76 -6.76 -8.35 9.92
N THR A 77 -5.44 -8.19 10.11
CA THR A 77 -4.49 -9.31 10.22
C THR A 77 -4.42 -9.87 11.64
N PRO A 78 -4.76 -11.15 11.88
CA PRO A 78 -4.63 -11.76 13.21
C PRO A 78 -3.16 -11.93 13.62
N ILE A 79 -2.81 -11.55 14.84
CA ILE A 79 -1.43 -11.58 15.35
C ILE A 79 -0.86 -13.00 15.41
N GLN A 80 -1.73 -14.00 15.60
CA GLN A 80 -1.36 -15.41 15.60
C GLN A 80 -0.89 -15.85 14.21
N SER A 81 -1.65 -15.47 13.18
CA SER A 81 -1.28 -15.67 11.77
C SER A 81 0.01 -14.92 11.42
N PHE A 82 0.14 -13.67 11.88
CA PHE A 82 1.37 -12.89 11.72
C PHE A 82 2.59 -13.61 12.30
N ARG A 83 2.55 -14.04 13.56
CA ARG A 83 3.71 -14.68 14.22
C ARG A 83 4.17 -15.97 13.53
N HIS A 84 3.25 -16.74 12.97
CA HIS A 84 3.59 -17.99 12.29
C HIS A 84 4.17 -17.80 10.88
N ALA A 85 3.91 -16.66 10.24
CA ALA A 85 4.30 -16.38 8.86
C ALA A 85 5.27 -15.20 8.69
N ALA A 86 5.52 -14.41 9.74
CA ALA A 86 6.30 -13.18 9.69
C ALA A 86 7.75 -13.40 9.23
N PHE A 87 8.41 -14.47 9.68
CA PHE A 87 9.82 -14.69 9.29
C PHE A 87 9.97 -14.97 7.79
N PRO A 88 9.26 -15.96 7.20
CA PRO A 88 9.24 -16.13 5.74
C PRO A 88 8.77 -14.87 5.00
N ALA A 89 7.68 -14.25 5.44
CA ALA A 89 7.10 -13.10 4.76
C ALA A 89 8.03 -11.88 4.75
N LEU A 90 8.73 -11.58 5.86
CA LEU A 90 9.69 -10.47 5.92
C LEU A 90 10.91 -10.73 5.03
N THR A 91 11.39 -11.98 4.92
CA THR A 91 12.49 -12.31 4.01
C THR A 91 12.09 -12.17 2.54
N LEU A 92 10.87 -12.60 2.18
CA LEU A 92 10.32 -12.46 0.83
C LEU A 92 10.05 -10.99 0.50
N ALA A 93 9.45 -10.24 1.42
CA ALA A 93 9.15 -8.82 1.28
C ALA A 93 10.41 -7.92 1.27
N THR A 94 11.59 -8.45 1.57
CA THR A 94 12.85 -7.70 1.52
C THR A 94 13.73 -8.21 0.38
N VAL A 95 14.36 -9.36 0.58
CA VAL A 95 15.28 -9.97 -0.37
C VAL A 95 14.55 -10.41 -1.64
N GLY A 96 13.35 -10.96 -1.51
CA GLY A 96 12.54 -11.38 -2.66
C GLY A 96 12.17 -10.22 -3.58
N VAL A 97 11.77 -9.07 -3.01
CA VAL A 97 11.44 -7.86 -3.78
C VAL A 97 12.67 -7.33 -4.52
N VAL A 98 13.82 -7.27 -3.86
CA VAL A 98 15.09 -6.85 -4.50
C VAL A 98 15.48 -7.78 -5.64
N ILE A 99 15.44 -9.10 -5.42
CA ILE A 99 15.74 -10.09 -6.46
C ILE A 99 14.76 -9.94 -7.63
N THR A 100 13.46 -9.78 -7.34
CA THR A 100 12.42 -9.62 -8.36
C THR A 100 12.65 -8.36 -9.19
N ALA A 101 12.98 -7.23 -8.54
CA ALA A 101 13.29 -5.98 -9.21
C ALA A 101 14.54 -6.10 -10.11
N LEU A 102 15.58 -6.81 -9.65
CA LEU A 102 16.79 -7.05 -10.42
C LEU A 102 16.55 -7.97 -11.63
N VAL A 103 15.82 -9.07 -11.44
CA VAL A 103 15.51 -10.01 -12.52
C VAL A 103 14.61 -9.37 -13.56
N PHE A 104 13.56 -8.67 -13.12
CA PHE A 104 12.68 -7.93 -14.02
C PHE A 104 13.43 -6.79 -14.72
N GLY A 105 14.26 -6.05 -13.99
CA GLY A 105 15.08 -4.99 -14.56
C GLY A 105 16.09 -5.50 -15.59
N LEU A 106 16.69 -6.67 -15.37
CA LEU A 106 17.53 -7.31 -16.38
C LEU A 106 16.74 -7.62 -17.66
N ALA A 107 15.54 -8.19 -17.53
CA ALA A 107 14.67 -8.46 -18.67
C ALA A 107 14.26 -7.16 -19.39
N ALA A 108 13.86 -6.12 -18.65
CA ALA A 108 13.49 -4.82 -19.18
C ALA A 108 14.65 -4.16 -19.95
N ARG A 109 15.87 -4.24 -19.42
CA ARG A 109 17.07 -3.75 -20.10
C ARG A 109 17.31 -4.46 -21.43
N LEU A 110 17.23 -5.79 -21.43
CA LEU A 110 17.49 -6.60 -22.63
C LEU A 110 16.42 -6.42 -23.70
N LEU A 111 15.15 -6.27 -23.30
CA LEU A 111 14.01 -6.20 -24.22
C LEU A 111 13.70 -4.77 -24.68
N LEU A 112 13.86 -3.77 -23.81
CA LEU A 112 13.46 -2.38 -24.07
C LEU A 112 14.66 -1.45 -24.31
N GLY A 113 15.90 -1.92 -24.11
CA GLY A 113 17.11 -1.13 -24.32
C GLY A 113 17.33 -0.01 -23.30
N LEU A 114 16.64 -0.05 -22.16
CA LEU A 114 16.71 0.95 -21.09
C LEU A 114 18.06 0.92 -20.34
N GLY A 115 18.42 2.05 -19.71
CA GLY A 115 19.56 2.13 -18.80
C GLY A 115 19.38 1.22 -17.57
N TRP A 116 20.47 0.94 -16.84
CA TRP A 116 20.42 0.03 -15.70
C TRP A 116 19.50 0.54 -14.60
N MET A 117 19.61 1.83 -14.26
CA MET A 117 18.82 2.46 -13.21
C MET A 117 17.33 2.45 -13.55
N GLU A 118 16.97 2.86 -14.78
CA GLU A 118 15.59 2.91 -15.24
C GLU A 118 14.97 1.52 -15.31
N SER A 119 15.76 0.52 -15.72
CA SER A 119 15.26 -0.86 -15.80
C SER A 119 15.01 -1.46 -14.42
N ILE A 120 15.92 -1.25 -13.46
CA ILE A 120 15.74 -1.72 -12.08
C ILE A 120 14.61 -0.95 -11.41
N LEU A 121 14.45 0.36 -11.69
CA LEU A 121 13.32 1.16 -11.24
C LEU A 121 12.00 0.57 -11.75
N LEU A 122 11.91 0.20 -13.03
CA LEU A 122 10.73 -0.47 -13.58
C LEU A 122 10.43 -1.78 -12.82
N GLY A 123 11.47 -2.54 -12.49
CA GLY A 123 11.34 -3.75 -11.67
C GLY A 123 10.88 -3.47 -10.24
N ALA A 124 11.32 -2.37 -9.62
CA ALA A 124 10.88 -1.97 -8.28
C ALA A 124 9.41 -1.56 -8.27
N ILE A 125 8.95 -0.82 -9.30
CA ILE A 125 7.55 -0.40 -9.46
C ILE A 125 6.62 -1.61 -9.59
N VAL A 126 7.04 -2.62 -10.37
CA VAL A 126 6.24 -3.85 -10.62
C VAL A 126 6.44 -4.92 -9.53
N GLY A 127 7.41 -4.75 -8.65
CA GLY A 127 7.78 -5.75 -7.64
C GLY A 127 6.76 -5.93 -6.50
N SER A 128 5.87 -4.96 -6.28
CA SER A 128 4.76 -5.09 -5.32
C SER A 128 3.71 -6.09 -5.80
N THR A 129 3.16 -6.88 -4.88
CA THR A 129 2.17 -7.93 -5.16
C THR A 129 0.87 -7.67 -4.40
N ASP A 130 -0.28 -7.86 -5.05
CA ASP A 130 -1.61 -7.74 -4.43
C ASP A 130 -2.25 -9.13 -4.23
N ALA A 131 -2.25 -9.61 -2.99
CA ALA A 131 -2.88 -10.88 -2.64
C ALA A 131 -4.42 -10.79 -2.61
N ALA A 132 -5.01 -9.62 -2.37
CA ALA A 132 -6.46 -9.44 -2.24
C ALA A 132 -7.17 -9.74 -3.58
N ALA A 133 -6.62 -9.25 -4.69
CA ALA A 133 -7.14 -9.56 -6.03
C ALA A 133 -7.13 -11.07 -6.32
N VAL A 134 -6.05 -11.77 -5.96
CA VAL A 134 -5.92 -13.23 -6.16
C VAL A 134 -6.91 -14.00 -5.28
N PHE A 135 -7.05 -13.64 -4.01
CA PHE A 135 -8.01 -14.31 -3.11
C PHE A 135 -9.46 -14.08 -3.52
N PHE A 136 -9.78 -12.90 -4.03
CA PHE A 136 -11.09 -12.62 -4.62
C PHE A 136 -11.39 -13.60 -5.75
N LEU A 137 -10.47 -13.76 -6.71
CA LEU A 137 -10.63 -14.70 -7.83
C LEU A 137 -10.73 -16.15 -7.37
N LEU A 138 -9.90 -16.57 -6.40
CA LEU A 138 -9.94 -17.94 -5.87
C LEU A 138 -11.26 -18.23 -5.14
N ARG A 139 -11.80 -17.27 -4.40
CA ARG A 139 -13.11 -17.41 -3.73
C ARG A 139 -14.24 -17.48 -4.76
N VAL A 140 -14.23 -16.64 -5.80
CA VAL A 140 -15.21 -16.70 -6.90
C VAL A 140 -15.12 -18.04 -7.64
N GLY A 141 -13.90 -18.58 -7.82
CA GLY A 141 -13.66 -19.90 -8.41
C GLY A 141 -13.94 -21.09 -7.48
N GLY A 142 -14.40 -20.87 -6.24
CA GLY A 142 -14.70 -21.94 -5.28
C GLY A 142 -13.47 -22.66 -4.71
N ILE A 143 -12.27 -22.09 -4.85
CA ILE A 143 -11.01 -22.69 -4.40
C ILE A 143 -10.71 -22.18 -2.99
N ASN A 144 -10.66 -23.09 -2.02
CA ASN A 144 -10.29 -22.77 -0.64
C ASN A 144 -8.82 -23.13 -0.37
N ILE A 145 -8.04 -22.13 0.00
CA ILE A 145 -6.60 -22.28 0.30
C ILE A 145 -6.44 -22.57 1.79
N ARG A 146 -5.41 -23.33 2.17
CA ARG A 146 -5.07 -23.55 3.58
C ARG A 146 -4.78 -22.22 4.27
N ASP A 147 -5.28 -22.05 5.49
CA ASP A 147 -5.17 -20.79 6.26
C ASP A 147 -3.73 -20.31 6.39
N LYS A 148 -2.78 -21.24 6.57
CA LYS A 148 -1.35 -20.91 6.63
C LYS A 148 -0.83 -20.25 5.36
N VAL A 149 -1.22 -20.75 4.18
CA VAL A 149 -0.79 -20.19 2.88
C VAL A 149 -1.46 -18.85 2.65
N ARG A 150 -2.77 -18.72 2.95
CA ARG A 150 -3.48 -17.44 2.91
C ARG A 150 -2.77 -16.41 3.78
N SER A 151 -2.51 -16.73 5.05
CA SER A 151 -1.85 -15.80 5.97
C SER A 151 -0.47 -15.40 5.49
N THR A 152 0.33 -16.34 4.97
CA THR A 152 1.67 -16.02 4.46
C THR A 152 1.59 -15.05 3.28
N LEU A 153 0.69 -15.29 2.34
CA LEU A 153 0.49 -14.44 1.17
C LEU A 153 -0.08 -13.06 1.54
N GLU A 154 -1.00 -12.97 2.50
CA GLU A 154 -1.52 -11.68 3.02
C GLU A 154 -0.40 -10.85 3.65
N ILE A 155 0.44 -11.48 4.48
CA ILE A 155 1.54 -10.78 5.16
C ILE A 155 2.66 -10.42 4.18
N GLU A 156 2.97 -11.31 3.22
CA GLU A 156 3.95 -11.05 2.16
C GLU A 156 3.52 -9.85 1.30
N SER A 157 2.29 -9.85 0.80
CA SER A 157 1.72 -8.77 0.00
C SER A 157 1.71 -7.44 0.77
N GLY A 158 1.20 -7.42 2.01
CA GLY A 158 1.17 -6.19 2.82
C GLY A 158 2.55 -5.68 3.26
N SER A 159 3.53 -6.57 3.42
CA SER A 159 4.90 -6.18 3.82
C SER A 159 5.77 -5.78 2.62
N ASN A 160 5.45 -6.26 1.43
CA ASN A 160 6.13 -5.93 0.18
C ASN A 160 5.92 -4.45 -0.20
N ASP A 161 4.72 -3.91 -0.01
CA ASP A 161 4.37 -2.53 -0.40
C ASP A 161 5.34 -1.46 0.14
N PRO A 162 5.65 -1.39 1.46
CA PRO A 162 6.65 -0.46 1.97
C PRO A 162 8.05 -0.65 1.35
N MET A 163 8.44 -1.87 1.00
CA MET A 163 9.73 -2.16 0.37
C MET A 163 9.77 -1.67 -1.08
N ALA A 164 8.76 -2.03 -1.87
CA ALA A 164 8.67 -1.64 -3.28
C ALA A 164 8.66 -0.10 -3.42
N ILE A 165 7.93 0.59 -2.55
CA ILE A 165 7.89 2.05 -2.53
C ILE A 165 9.22 2.64 -2.09
N PHE A 166 9.85 2.09 -1.03
CA PHE A 166 11.18 2.52 -0.63
C PHE A 166 12.18 2.41 -1.79
N LEU A 167 12.22 1.25 -2.45
CA LEU A 167 13.15 1.00 -3.54
C LEU A 167 12.87 1.92 -4.73
N THR A 168 11.59 2.15 -5.05
CA THR A 168 11.18 3.08 -6.12
C THR A 168 11.63 4.50 -5.82
N ILE A 169 11.34 5.02 -4.62
CA ILE A 169 11.72 6.39 -4.24
C ILE A 169 13.25 6.54 -4.20
N ALA A 170 13.96 5.58 -3.60
CA ALA A 170 15.42 5.60 -3.53
C ALA A 170 16.05 5.65 -4.94
N LEU A 171 15.56 4.83 -5.87
CA LEU A 171 16.04 4.82 -7.25
C LEU A 171 15.69 6.11 -8.00
N VAL A 172 14.49 6.67 -7.79
CA VAL A 172 14.11 7.97 -8.36
C VAL A 172 15.01 9.09 -7.84
N GLU A 173 15.32 9.13 -6.55
CA GLU A 173 16.22 10.12 -5.96
C GLU A 173 17.64 10.02 -6.52
N ILE A 174 18.16 8.80 -6.68
CA ILE A 174 19.48 8.54 -7.27
C ILE A 174 19.52 9.01 -8.73
N ILE A 175 18.51 8.64 -9.51
CA ILE A 175 18.40 9.06 -10.92
C ILE A 175 18.30 10.58 -11.02
N ALA A 176 17.49 11.22 -10.17
CA ALA A 176 17.32 12.67 -10.14
C ALA A 176 18.60 13.41 -9.71
N ALA A 177 19.42 12.82 -8.83
CA ALA A 177 20.71 13.35 -8.42
C ALA A 177 21.80 13.17 -9.48
N GLY A 178 21.56 12.35 -10.52
CA GLY A 178 22.55 12.06 -11.56
C GLY A 178 23.73 11.21 -11.08
N THR A 179 23.59 10.53 -9.94
CA THR A 179 24.65 9.69 -9.37
C THR A 179 24.68 8.31 -10.02
N ALA A 180 25.88 7.77 -10.25
CA ALA A 180 26.04 6.43 -10.80
C ALA A 180 25.72 5.36 -9.73
N LEU A 181 25.28 4.17 -10.17
CA LEU A 181 25.03 3.01 -9.30
C LEU A 181 26.28 2.56 -8.52
N ASP A 182 27.48 3.00 -8.93
CA ASP A 182 28.73 2.66 -8.24
C ASP A 182 28.90 3.45 -6.92
N GLU A 183 28.15 4.54 -6.73
CA GLU A 183 28.04 5.29 -5.46
C GLU A 183 26.87 4.79 -4.59
N LEU A 184 26.23 3.67 -4.97
CA LEU A 184 25.18 3.02 -4.19
C LEU A 184 25.80 2.47 -2.89
N SER A 185 25.87 3.37 -1.92
CA SER A 185 26.76 3.32 -0.78
C SER A 185 26.16 2.53 0.37
N TRP A 186 27.02 2.22 1.34
CA TRP A 186 26.65 1.85 2.70
C TRP A 186 25.59 2.79 3.31
N GLU A 187 25.50 4.03 2.83
CA GLU A 187 24.52 5.03 3.26
C GLU A 187 23.09 4.67 2.86
N VAL A 188 22.84 4.14 1.65
CA VAL A 188 21.50 3.72 1.22
C VAL A 188 20.99 2.58 2.09
N LEU A 189 21.85 1.60 2.38
CA LEU A 189 21.53 0.50 3.29
C LEU A 189 21.27 1.01 4.71
N LEU A 190 22.08 1.96 5.19
CA LEU A 190 21.91 2.55 6.52
C LEU A 190 20.61 3.36 6.61
N ARG A 191 20.29 4.16 5.59
CA ARG A 191 19.00 4.88 5.47
C ARG A 191 17.83 3.91 5.45
N PHE A 192 17.92 2.82 4.70
CA PHE A 192 16.91 1.76 4.70
C PHE A 192 16.68 1.19 6.10
N VAL A 193 17.75 0.77 6.78
CA VAL A 193 17.67 0.19 8.13
C VAL A 193 17.10 1.19 9.13
N LEU A 194 17.51 2.47 9.06
CA LEU A 194 16.95 3.53 9.90
C LEU A 194 15.48 3.76 9.59
N GLN A 195 15.10 3.88 8.32
CA GLN A 195 13.73 4.18 7.91
C GLN A 195 12.78 3.05 8.31
N MET A 196 13.17 1.79 8.11
CA MET A 196 12.40 0.63 8.54
C MET A 196 12.38 0.49 10.06
N GLY A 197 13.52 0.68 10.74
CA GLY A 197 13.60 0.63 12.20
C GLY A 197 12.74 1.69 12.89
N LEU A 198 12.82 2.95 12.44
CA LEU A 198 11.97 4.04 12.91
C LEU A 198 10.50 3.77 12.57
N GLY A 199 10.22 3.22 11.38
CA GLY A 199 8.87 2.80 10.99
C GLY A 199 8.26 1.78 11.96
N LEU A 200 9.00 0.73 12.30
CA LEU A 200 8.56 -0.29 13.27
C LEU A 200 8.31 0.30 14.66
N ILE A 201 9.23 1.12 15.16
CA ILE A 201 9.13 1.74 16.50
C ILE A 201 7.94 2.69 16.54
N ALA A 202 7.85 3.61 15.58
CA ALA A 202 6.78 4.59 15.50
C ALA A 202 5.42 3.94 15.28
N GLY A 203 5.36 2.88 14.47
CA GLY A 203 4.13 2.10 14.27
C GLY A 203 3.66 1.40 15.53
N TYR A 204 4.56 0.76 16.28
CA TYR A 204 4.22 0.13 17.55
C TYR A 204 3.72 1.16 18.59
N LEU A 205 4.43 2.28 18.74
CA LEU A 205 4.02 3.38 19.63
C LEU A 205 2.70 4.01 19.17
N GLY A 206 2.52 4.18 17.86
CA GLY A 206 1.29 4.68 17.24
C GLY A 206 0.09 3.76 17.48
N GLY A 207 0.28 2.45 17.37
CA GLY A 207 -0.75 1.47 17.72
C GLY A 207 -1.15 1.53 19.20
N LEU A 208 -0.18 1.66 20.10
CA LEU A 208 -0.45 1.86 21.54
C LEU A 208 -1.22 3.17 21.80
N LEU A 209 -0.84 4.25 21.12
CA LEU A 209 -1.52 5.54 21.17
C LEU A 209 -2.97 5.43 20.71
N ILE A 210 -3.21 4.81 19.55
CA ILE A 210 -4.54 4.62 18.97
C ILE A 210 -5.45 3.87 19.95
N VAL A 211 -5.01 2.69 20.40
CA VAL A 211 -5.78 1.86 21.35
C VAL A 211 -6.00 2.60 22.66
N GLY A 212 -4.98 3.31 23.17
CA GLY A 212 -5.06 4.07 24.41
C GLY A 212 -6.06 5.23 24.34
N LEU A 213 -6.05 6.01 23.25
CA LEU A 213 -6.97 7.12 23.06
C LEU A 213 -8.40 6.66 22.83
N VAL A 214 -8.61 5.68 21.95
CA VAL A 214 -9.94 5.13 21.64
C VAL A 214 -10.60 4.58 22.91
N ASN A 215 -9.86 3.83 23.73
CA ASN A 215 -10.40 3.24 24.95
C ASN A 215 -10.60 4.25 26.09
N ARG A 216 -9.87 5.38 26.11
CA ARG A 216 -10.01 6.43 27.14
C ARG A 216 -11.09 7.46 26.83
N LEU A 217 -11.27 7.82 25.56
CA LEU A 217 -12.12 8.96 25.17
C LEU A 217 -13.61 8.61 25.05
N ASN A 218 -14.00 7.35 25.25
CA ASN A 218 -15.38 6.84 25.21
C ASN A 218 -16.22 7.49 24.09
N MET A 219 -15.70 7.44 22.87
CA MET A 219 -16.29 8.11 21.72
C MET A 219 -17.55 7.42 21.24
N GLU A 220 -18.46 8.18 20.64
CA GLU A 220 -19.62 7.63 19.96
C GLU A 220 -19.20 6.64 18.86
N ARG A 221 -20.01 5.59 18.66
CA ARG A 221 -19.70 4.52 17.70
C ARG A 221 -19.46 5.04 16.28
N GLY A 222 -20.21 6.07 15.86
CA GLY A 222 -20.04 6.69 14.54
C GLY A 222 -18.75 7.50 14.37
N LEU A 223 -18.20 8.04 15.45
CA LEU A 223 -16.99 8.87 15.42
C LEU A 223 -15.70 8.03 15.50
N THR A 224 -15.79 6.81 16.03
CA THR A 224 -14.59 5.99 16.24
C THR A 224 -13.83 5.67 14.93
N PRO A 225 -14.48 5.23 13.84
CA PRO A 225 -13.75 4.93 12.59
C PRO A 225 -13.03 6.16 12.03
N ILE A 226 -13.69 7.33 12.05
CA ILE A 226 -13.11 8.60 11.59
C ILE A 226 -11.87 8.95 12.43
N PHE A 227 -11.99 8.80 13.75
CA PHE A 227 -10.89 9.08 14.67
C PHE A 227 -9.70 8.12 14.49
N VAL A 228 -9.97 6.83 14.30
CA VAL A 228 -8.93 5.82 14.05
C VAL A 228 -8.19 6.10 12.74
N ILE A 229 -8.90 6.44 11.66
CA ILE A 229 -8.29 6.83 10.38
C ILE A 229 -7.47 8.12 10.54
N ALA A 230 -7.98 9.12 11.27
CA ALA A 230 -7.24 10.35 11.51
C ALA A 230 -5.93 10.09 12.28
N LEU A 231 -5.97 9.22 13.30
CA LEU A 231 -4.79 8.83 14.05
C LEU A 231 -3.83 7.97 13.21
N SER A 232 -4.32 7.10 12.33
CA SER A 232 -3.45 6.33 11.44
C SER A 232 -2.70 7.24 10.47
N LEU A 233 -3.38 8.23 9.88
CA LEU A 233 -2.74 9.27 9.06
C LEU A 233 -1.77 10.14 9.85
N LEU A 234 -2.04 10.39 11.15
CA LEU A 234 -1.09 11.08 12.02
C LEU A 234 0.18 10.25 12.24
N VAL A 235 0.05 8.93 12.46
CA VAL A 235 1.20 8.02 12.56
C VAL A 235 1.98 8.00 11.24
N PHE A 236 1.29 7.94 10.10
CA PHE A 236 1.89 8.02 8.76
C PHE A 236 2.76 9.27 8.62
N SER A 237 2.16 10.45 8.84
CA SER A 237 2.80 11.73 8.56
C SER A 237 3.92 12.04 9.54
N VAL A 238 3.72 11.80 10.84
CA VAL A 238 4.75 12.04 11.86
C VAL A 238 5.96 11.15 11.61
N THR A 239 5.73 9.87 11.30
CA THR A 239 6.83 8.95 11.00
C THR A 239 7.60 9.37 9.76
N GLY A 240 6.90 9.77 8.69
CA GLY A 240 7.54 10.28 7.47
C GLY A 240 8.40 11.52 7.74
N VAL A 241 7.93 12.47 8.54
CA VAL A 241 8.69 13.69 8.90
C VAL A 241 9.95 13.37 9.70
N VAL A 242 9.91 12.35 10.57
CA VAL A 242 11.07 11.90 11.37
C VAL A 242 12.07 11.07 10.53
N GLY A 243 11.76 10.79 9.25
CA GLY A 243 12.60 9.99 8.36
C GLY A 243 12.39 8.48 8.48
N GLY A 244 11.29 8.06 9.12
CA GLY A 244 10.86 6.67 9.17
C GLY A 244 9.95 6.29 7.99
N SER A 245 9.73 4.99 7.77
CA SER A 245 8.76 4.51 6.79
C SER A 245 7.36 4.70 7.35
N GLY A 246 6.66 5.74 6.88
CA GLY A 246 5.26 6.01 7.25
C GLY A 246 4.35 4.84 6.89
N PHE A 247 4.55 4.22 5.72
CA PHE A 247 3.77 3.05 5.27
C PHE A 247 3.92 1.86 6.22
N LEU A 248 5.16 1.53 6.61
CA LEU A 248 5.42 0.45 7.58
C LEU A 248 4.84 0.78 8.96
N ALA A 249 5.00 2.02 9.42
CA ALA A 249 4.47 2.44 10.72
C ALA A 249 2.96 2.29 10.80
N VAL A 250 2.25 2.67 9.74
CA VAL A 250 0.78 2.59 9.69
C VAL A 250 0.31 1.14 9.63
N TYR A 251 0.97 0.29 8.85
CA TYR A 251 0.69 -1.15 8.83
C TYR A 251 0.87 -1.79 10.23
N VAL A 252 1.99 -1.50 10.90
CA VAL A 252 2.27 -2.01 12.26
C VAL A 252 1.29 -1.44 13.29
N ALA A 253 0.93 -0.17 13.17
CA ALA A 253 -0.07 0.45 14.03
C ALA A 253 -1.45 -0.21 13.87
N GLY A 254 -1.85 -0.51 12.63
CA GLY A 254 -3.05 -1.28 12.30
C GLY A 254 -3.00 -2.67 12.92
N LEU A 255 -1.90 -3.41 12.70
CA LEU A 255 -1.69 -4.75 13.27
C LEU A 255 -1.81 -4.75 14.79
N HIS A 256 -1.25 -3.75 15.47
CA HIS A 256 -1.37 -3.65 16.92
C HIS A 256 -2.81 -3.32 17.36
N ALA A 257 -3.46 -2.37 16.68
CA ALA A 257 -4.80 -1.91 17.03
C ALA A 257 -5.88 -2.98 16.80
N GLY A 258 -5.81 -3.72 15.69
CA GLY A 258 -6.77 -4.77 15.34
C GLY A 258 -6.73 -6.00 16.23
N ASN A 259 -5.59 -6.23 16.91
CA ASN A 259 -5.39 -7.36 17.82
C ASN A 259 -5.59 -7.00 19.30
N ARG A 260 -6.12 -5.80 19.58
CA ARG A 260 -6.46 -5.34 20.93
C ARG A 260 -7.97 -5.13 21.01
N ASN A 261 -8.54 -5.38 22.19
CA ASN A 261 -9.93 -5.04 22.44
C ASN A 261 -10.10 -3.52 22.43
N MET A 262 -10.56 -2.98 21.31
CA MET A 262 -11.11 -1.63 21.26
C MET A 262 -12.58 -1.72 21.67
N ARG A 263 -12.96 -0.99 22.73
CA ARG A 263 -14.30 -1.05 23.34
C ARG A 263 -15.46 -0.73 22.40
N SER A 264 -15.19 -0.28 21.18
CA SER A 264 -16.16 0.10 20.14
C SER A 264 -16.11 -0.74 18.85
N ALA A 265 -15.28 -1.79 18.78
CA ALA A 265 -15.32 -2.70 17.63
C ALA A 265 -16.61 -3.56 17.66
N PRO A 266 -17.40 -3.62 16.57
CA PRO A 266 -18.53 -4.53 16.50
C PRO A 266 -18.01 -5.97 16.56
N THR A 267 -18.58 -6.77 17.46
CA THR A 267 -18.52 -8.24 17.41
C THR A 267 -19.16 -8.77 16.15
#